data_AF-F8PE42-F1
#
_entry.id   AF-F8PE42-F1
#
_cell.length_a   1.000
_cell.length_b   1.000
_cell.length_c   1.000
_cell.angle_alpha   90.00
_cell.angle_beta   90.00
_cell.angle_gamma   90.00
#
_symmetry.space_group_name_H-M   'P 1'
#
loop_
_entity.id
_entity.type
_entity.pdbx_description
1 polymer ?
#
loop_
_entity_poly.entity_id
_entity_poly.type
_entity_poly.pdbx_seq_one_letter_code
_entity_poly.pdbx_strand_id
1 'polypeptide(L)' 'MAYPVIVSRAVDPILGVFTGCLAYYLYETNPRNTLPSDRRLAPLVQWKWATWQAKRLEKLHNE' A
#
# COMPACT_ATOMS: atom_id res chain seq x y z
N MET A 1 -3.05 -36.70 -6.44
CA MET A 1 -2.46 -35.57 -5.69
C MET A 1 -2.79 -34.29 -6.44
N ALA A 2 -3.78 -33.52 -5.98
CA ALA A 2 -4.26 -32.32 -6.66
C ALA A 2 -3.42 -31.11 -6.18
N TYR A 3 -2.69 -30.51 -7.10
CA TYR A 3 -1.83 -29.37 -6.82
C TYR A 3 -2.66 -28.08 -6.67
N PRO A 4 -2.27 -27.16 -5.77
CA PRO A 4 -3.10 -26.04 -5.33
C PRO A 4 -3.09 -24.91 -6.38
N VAL A 5 -3.81 -25.11 -7.49
CA VAL A 5 -3.97 -24.13 -8.58
C VAL A 5 -4.59 -22.80 -8.13
N ILE A 6 -5.24 -22.79 -6.97
CA ILE A 6 -5.92 -21.61 -6.41
C ILE A 6 -4.91 -20.60 -5.84
N VAL A 7 -3.78 -21.06 -5.29
CA VAL A 7 -2.79 -20.19 -4.66
C VAL A 7 -2.02 -19.38 -5.72
N SER A 8 -1.56 -20.04 -6.78
CA SER A 8 -0.81 -19.38 -7.87
C SER A 8 -1.63 -18.28 -8.54
N ARG A 9 -2.93 -18.52 -8.78
CA ARG A 9 -3.80 -17.59 -9.50
C ARG A 9 -4.15 -16.32 -8.71
N ALA A 10 -4.06 -16.36 -7.38
CA ALA A 10 -4.30 -15.21 -6.50
C ALA A 10 -3.03 -14.46 -6.12
N VAL A 11 -1.87 -15.13 -6.12
CA VAL A 11 -0.58 -14.52 -5.79
C VAL A 11 -0.11 -13.59 -6.91
N ASP A 12 -0.26 -13.98 -8.18
CA ASP A 12 0.13 -13.14 -9.33
C ASP A 12 -0.50 -11.73 -9.35
N PRO A 13 -1.82 -11.54 -9.15
CA PRO A 13 -2.41 -10.20 -9.12
C PRO A 13 -2.02 -9.40 -7.86
N ILE A 14 -1.85 -10.06 -6.71
CA ILE A 14 -1.37 -9.39 -5.49
C ILE A 14 0.05 -8.87 -5.70
N LEU A 15 0.92 -9.70 -6.27
CA LEU A 15 2.28 -9.32 -6.62
C LEU A 15 2.30 -8.22 -7.68
N GLY A 16 1.43 -8.27 -8.69
CA GLY A 16 1.30 -7.23 -9.71
C GLY A 16 0.89 -5.87 -9.13
N VAL A 17 -0.13 -5.84 -8.28
CA VAL A 17 -0.58 -4.62 -7.60
C VAL A 17 0.51 -4.09 -6.66
N PHE A 18 1.15 -4.97 -5.88
CA PHE A 18 2.25 -4.59 -5.01
C PHE A 18 3.42 -3.99 -5.79
N THR A 19 3.81 -4.63 -6.90
CA THR A 19 4.90 -4.19 -7.76
C THR A 19 4.58 -2.84 -8.41
N GLY A 20 3.34 -2.61 -8.86
CA GLY A 20 2.89 -1.32 -9.38
C GLY A 20 2.95 -0.21 -8.33
N CYS A 21 2.47 -0.49 -7.12
CA CYS A 21 2.57 0.44 -5.99
C CYS A 21 4.03 0.76 -5.62
N LEU A 22 4.90 -0.25 -5.62
CA LEU A 22 6.33 -0.09 -5.31
C LEU A 22 7.06 0.72 -6.38
N ALA A 23 6.78 0.46 -7.66
CA ALA A 23 7.33 1.23 -8.77
C ALA A 23 6.90 2.70 -8.69
N TYR A 24 5.64 2.98 -8.33
CA TYR A 24 5.15 4.32 -8.11
C TYR A 24 5.83 5.00 -6.90
N TYR A 25 6.02 4.28 -5.79
CA TYR A 25 6.75 4.79 -4.62
C TYR A 25 8.20 5.14 -4.96
N LEU A 26 8.89 4.29 -5.72
CA LEU A 26 10.26 4.53 -6.15
C LEU A 26 10.32 5.74 -7.11
N TYR A 27 9.39 5.85 -8.05
CA TYR A 27 9.26 7.00 -8.94
C TYR A 27 9.12 8.32 -8.17
N GLU A 28 8.32 8.32 -7.10
CA GLU A 28 8.07 9.51 -6.27
C GLU A 28 9.25 9.87 -5.35
N THR A 29 10.04 8.89 -4.92
CA THR A 29 11.22 9.08 -4.05
C THR A 29 12.50 9.43 -4.81
N ASN A 30 12.47 9.42 -6.14
CA ASN A 30 13.62 9.81 -6.94
C ASN A 30 13.90 11.33 -6.82
N PRO A 31 15.08 11.76 -6.33
CA PRO A 31 15.41 13.17 -6.08
C PRO A 31 15.53 14.00 -7.36
N ARG A 32 15.56 13.33 -8.53
CA ARG A 32 15.66 13.96 -9.85
C ARG A 32 14.30 14.31 -10.46
N ASN A 33 13.21 13.84 -9.84
CA ASN A 33 11.85 13.95 -10.35
C ASN A 33 10.91 14.53 -9.29
N THR A 34 11.37 15.59 -8.61
CA THR A 34 10.62 16.31 -7.58
C THR A 34 9.38 16.96 -8.19
N LEU A 35 8.35 16.14 -8.41
CA LEU A 35 7.01 16.60 -8.64
C LEU A 35 6.57 17.39 -7.40
N PRO A 36 5.90 18.55 -7.57
CA PRO A 36 5.46 19.36 -6.46
C PRO A 36 4.67 18.51 -5.46
N SER A 37 4.95 18.68 -4.18
CA SER A 37 4.39 17.91 -3.05
C SER A 37 2.86 17.81 -3.05
N ASP A 38 2.20 18.74 -3.74
CA ASP A 38 0.75 18.84 -3.92
C ASP A 38 0.16 17.72 -4.81
N ARG A 39 0.97 17.04 -5.62
CA ARG A 39 0.56 15.86 -6.42
C ARG A 39 0.89 14.52 -5.78
N ARG A 40 1.48 14.51 -4.58
CA ARG A 40 1.91 13.27 -3.92
C ARG A 40 0.72 12.59 -3.25
N LEU A 41 0.40 11.38 -3.71
CA LEU A 41 -0.63 10.54 -3.09
C LEU A 41 -0.11 9.78 -1.86
N ALA A 42 1.21 9.60 -1.76
CA ALA A 42 1.89 8.96 -0.63
C ALA A 42 1.53 9.56 0.75
N PRO A 43 1.59 10.89 0.98
CA PRO A 43 1.20 11.48 2.26
C PRO A 43 -0.27 11.27 2.59
N LEU A 44 -1.16 11.25 1.59
CA LEU A 44 -2.59 11.00 1.78
C LEU A 44 -2.86 9.56 2.23
N VAL A 45 -2.16 8.59 1.62
CA VAL A 45 -2.20 7.18 2.00
C VAL A 45 -1.64 6.98 3.41
N GLN A 46 -0.53 7.64 3.73
CA GLN A 46 0.07 7.62 5.07
C GLN A 46 -0.90 8.16 6.13
N TRP A 47 -1.55 9.29 5.87
CA TRP A 47 -2.56 9.87 6.76
C TRP A 47 -3.76 8.93 6.97
N LYS A 48 -4.27 8.31 5.89
CA LYS A 48 -5.38 7.37 5.97
C LYS A 48 -5.02 6.14 6.81
N TRP A 49 -3.80 5.62 6.64
CA TRP A 49 -3.30 4.48 7.41
C TRP A 49 -3.17 4.82 8.89
N ALA A 50 -2.56 5.96 9.22
CA ALA A 50 -2.41 6.43 10.59
C ALA A 50 -3.78 6.62 11.27
N THR A 51 -4.75 7.19 10.55
CA THR A 51 -6.12 7.37 11.04
C THR A 51 -6.82 6.03 11.28
N TRP A 52 -6.62 5.05 10.41
CA TRP A 52 -7.18 3.70 10.57
C TRP A 52 -6.58 2.98 11.78
N GLN A 53 -5.26 3.08 11.99
CA GLN A 53 -4.60 2.52 13.18
C GLN A 53 -5.09 3.17 14.47
N ALA A 54 -5.23 4.51 14.50
CA ALA A 54 -5.76 5.23 15.66
C ALA A 54 -7.17 4.75 16.03
N LYS A 55 -8.06 4.60 15.05
CA LYS A 55 -9.41 4.05 15.26
C LYS A 55 -9.42 2.62 15.77
N ARG A 56 -8.46 1.79 15.36
CA ARG A 56 -8.34 0.41 15.86
C ARG A 56 -7.87 0.36 17.30
N LEU A 57 -6.91 1.22 17.66
CA LEU A 57 -6.43 1.34 19.04
C LEU A 57 -7.53 1.88 19.96
N GLU A 58 -8.32 2.85 19.50
CA GLU A 58 -9.47 3.38 20.25
C GLU A 58 -10.52 2.30 20.55
N LYS A 59 -10.83 1.43 19.57
CA LYS A 59 -11.76 0.30 19.79
C LYS A 59 -11.22 -0.70 20.81
N LEU A 60 -9.92 -1.02 20.75
CA LEU A 60 -9.28 -1.94 21.70
C LEU A 60 -9.16 -1.37 23.12
N HIS A 61 -9.16 -0.04 23.26
CA HIS A 61 -9.09 0.63 24.56
C HIS A 61 -10.47 0.85 25.20
N ASN A 62 -11.54 0.77 24.41
CA ASN A 62 -12.93 0.96 24.84
C ASN A 62 -13.70 -0.36 24.99
N GLU A 63 -13.01 -1.50 24.98
CA GLU A 63 -13.48 -2.83 25.40
C GLU A 63 -12.85 -3.20 26.75
#